data_AF-A0A4Y8PYJ3-F1
#
_entry.id   AF-A0A4Y8PYJ3-F1
#
_cell.length_a   1.000
_cell.length_b   1.000
_cell.length_c   1.000
_cell.angle_alpha   90.00
_cell.angle_beta   90.00
_cell.angle_gamma   90.00
#
_symmetry.space_group_name_H-M   'P 1'
#
loop_
_entity.id
_entity.type
_entity.pdbx_description
1 polymer ?
#
loop_
_entity_poly.entity_id
_entity_poly.type
_entity_poly.pdbx_seq_one_letter_code
_entity_poly.pdbx_strand_id
1 'polypeptide(L)'
;MFKKLIDRVKAHLISRKLGVDVRIVRYQHQGEPIVGEQLLQVLDTIISPRVSRYGLHWRGDHSWVSESNNGIRKIVHYGRFTKSGHRGYISWGIALDFVLIPIGNKLIYNRTKKTAIIHIGEWADGYLRSFRGKNMIDGVGVAAHYSQIAEKTIAQAIDGELERITTFYDKASDLEAIIEIAKSQLENPFSPFSNMRFPSPAYILAFIYAKLGDIQLATTYLQRDRWMSDPENRALFILVVEKLNHLATEAHQKKLTHHIAPKSNRLD
;
A
#
# COMPACT_ATOMS: atom_id res chain seq x y z
N MET A 1 24.50 3.69 30.28
CA MET A 1 25.55 3.20 29.34
C MET A 1 25.15 1.89 28.65
N PHE A 2 24.65 0.89 29.41
CA PHE A 2 24.23 -0.44 28.92
C PHE A 2 23.19 -0.47 27.80
N LYS A 3 22.16 0.39 27.86
CA LYS A 3 21.09 0.46 26.84
C LYS A 3 21.63 0.81 25.44
N LYS A 4 22.62 1.70 25.35
CA LYS A 4 23.27 2.08 24.09
C LYS A 4 24.05 0.90 23.47
N LEU A 5 24.66 0.07 24.30
CA LEU A 5 25.40 -1.11 23.86
C LEU A 5 24.43 -2.18 23.30
N ILE A 6 23.33 -2.43 24.01
CA ILE A 6 22.29 -3.38 23.58
C ILE A 6 21.65 -2.93 22.25
N ASP A 7 21.36 -1.64 22.11
CA ASP A 7 20.80 -1.09 20.87
C ASP A 7 21.78 -1.27 19.69
N ARG A 8 23.09 -1.02 19.90
CA ARG A 8 24.12 -1.23 18.87
C ARG A 8 24.26 -2.69 18.46
N VAL A 9 24.25 -3.62 19.42
CA VAL A 9 24.34 -5.06 19.14
C VAL A 9 23.11 -5.53 18.34
N LYS A 10 21.91 -5.05 18.68
CA LYS A 10 20.69 -5.35 17.92
C LYS A 10 20.72 -4.79 16.50
N ALA A 11 21.21 -3.56 16.34
CA ALA A 11 21.40 -2.93 15.04
C ALA A 11 22.33 -3.76 14.15
N HIS A 12 23.47 -4.19 14.71
CA HIS A 12 24.47 -4.97 14.02
C HIS A 12 23.94 -6.35 13.60
N LEU A 13 23.18 -7.03 14.46
CA LEU A 13 22.55 -8.32 14.13
C LEU A 13 21.48 -8.18 13.02
N ILE A 14 20.72 -7.08 13.01
CA ILE A 14 19.77 -6.78 11.94
C ILE A 14 20.51 -6.47 10.64
N SER A 15 21.61 -5.70 10.71
CA SER A 15 22.46 -5.37 9.55
C SER A 15 22.97 -6.63 8.84
N ARG A 16 23.43 -7.60 9.63
CA ARG A 16 23.92 -8.89 9.14
C ARG A 16 22.82 -9.74 8.52
N LYS A 17 21.60 -9.67 9.05
CA LYS A 17 20.46 -10.46 8.56
C LYS A 17 19.85 -9.87 7.28
N LEU A 18 19.93 -8.56 7.10
CA LEU A 18 19.37 -7.85 5.94
C LEU A 18 20.42 -7.52 4.87
N GLY A 19 21.71 -7.74 5.12
CA GLY A 19 22.78 -7.38 4.16
C GLY A 19 23.00 -5.87 3.99
N VAL A 20 22.47 -5.05 4.90
CA VAL A 20 22.54 -3.57 4.85
C VAL A 20 23.21 -3.06 6.13
N ASP A 21 24.14 -2.10 6.07
CA ASP A 21 24.75 -1.48 7.28
C ASP A 21 23.71 -0.68 8.08
N VAL A 22 22.92 -1.36 8.91
CA VAL A 22 21.95 -0.76 9.83
C VAL A 22 22.71 -0.19 11.03
N ARG A 23 23.27 1.00 10.87
CA ARG A 23 23.56 1.86 12.02
C ARG A 23 22.22 2.35 12.55
N ILE A 24 21.90 2.13 13.84
CA ILE A 24 20.85 2.93 14.49
C ILE A 24 21.39 4.36 14.55
N VAL A 25 21.20 5.10 13.47
CA VAL A 25 21.47 6.52 13.42
C VAL A 25 20.25 7.16 14.04
N ARG A 26 20.35 7.54 15.33
CA ARG A 26 19.46 8.56 15.85
C ARG A 26 19.92 9.86 15.23
N TYR A 27 19.32 10.23 14.10
CA TYR A 27 19.55 11.53 13.53
C TYR A 27 19.07 12.58 14.54
N GLN A 28 20.02 13.31 15.13
CA GLN A 28 19.68 14.50 15.91
C GLN A 28 19.10 15.53 14.95
N HIS A 29 18.28 16.45 15.48
CA HIS A 29 17.72 17.59 14.75
C HIS A 29 18.87 18.42 14.17
N GLN A 30 19.26 18.15 12.92
CA GLN A 30 20.41 18.77 12.27
C GLN A 30 19.90 19.75 11.20
N GLY A 31 19.77 21.00 11.63
CA GLY A 31 19.20 22.10 10.84
C GLY A 31 17.69 22.23 10.99
N GLU A 32 17.12 23.16 10.21
CA GLU A 32 15.68 23.44 10.22
C GLU A 32 14.88 22.29 9.60
N PRO A 33 13.65 22.04 10.08
CA PRO A 33 12.79 21.06 9.46
C PRO A 33 12.34 21.49 8.06
N ILE A 34 12.39 20.57 7.09
CA ILE A 34 11.83 20.78 5.75
C ILE A 34 10.38 20.30 5.71
N VAL A 35 9.49 21.08 5.12
CA VAL A 35 8.05 20.81 5.04
C VAL A 35 7.47 21.31 3.72
N GLY A 36 6.22 20.97 3.44
CA GLY A 36 5.48 21.50 2.30
C GLY A 36 6.17 21.21 0.96
N GLU A 37 6.27 22.23 0.12
CA GLU A 37 6.83 22.12 -1.23
C GLU A 37 8.31 21.74 -1.24
N GLN A 38 9.11 22.24 -0.28
CA GLN A 38 10.52 21.88 -0.16
C GLN A 38 10.69 20.37 0.07
N LEU A 39 9.86 19.78 0.94
CA LEU A 39 9.87 18.33 1.14
C LEU A 39 9.45 17.58 -0.12
N LEU A 40 8.42 18.05 -0.83
CA LEU A 40 7.95 17.42 -2.07
C LEU A 40 9.05 17.41 -3.15
N GLN A 41 9.79 18.50 -3.32
CA GLN A 41 10.91 18.57 -4.27
C GLN A 41 12.03 17.59 -3.92
N VAL A 42 12.39 17.49 -2.63
CA VAL A 42 13.38 16.51 -2.17
C VAL A 42 12.89 15.08 -2.40
N LEU A 43 11.61 14.81 -2.11
CA LEU A 43 11.01 13.49 -2.33
C LEU A 43 11.03 13.11 -3.81
N ASP A 44 10.61 13.99 -4.72
CA ASP A 44 10.63 13.75 -6.16
C ASP A 44 12.06 13.46 -6.66
N THR A 45 13.01 14.34 -6.30
CA THR A 45 14.42 14.23 -6.70
C THR A 45 15.03 12.89 -6.28
N ILE A 46 14.72 12.41 -5.07
CA ILE A 46 15.33 11.19 -4.52
C ILE A 46 14.56 9.93 -4.92
N ILE A 47 13.24 9.92 -4.79
CA ILE A 47 12.44 8.69 -4.93
C ILE A 47 12.12 8.41 -6.41
N SER A 48 11.79 9.42 -7.22
CA SER A 48 11.36 9.22 -8.61
C SER A 48 12.33 8.38 -9.44
N PRO A 49 13.66 8.67 -9.45
CA PRO A 49 14.60 7.87 -10.22
C PRO A 49 14.60 6.39 -9.79
N ARG A 50 14.47 6.11 -8.49
CA ARG A 50 14.53 4.77 -7.91
C ARG A 50 13.31 3.92 -8.20
N VAL A 51 12.14 4.55 -8.23
CA VAL A 51 10.86 3.85 -8.43
C VAL A 51 10.41 3.82 -9.90
N SER A 52 11.02 4.65 -10.75
CA SER A 52 10.73 4.69 -12.20
C SER A 52 10.87 3.34 -12.88
N ARG A 53 11.80 2.49 -12.43
CA ARG A 53 12.01 1.12 -12.92
C ARG A 53 10.79 0.21 -12.80
N TYR A 54 9.83 0.57 -11.95
CA TYR A 54 8.56 -0.14 -11.77
C TYR A 54 7.42 0.46 -12.60
N GLY A 55 7.72 1.42 -13.49
CA GLY A 55 6.72 2.19 -14.23
C GLY A 55 5.95 3.20 -13.36
N LEU A 56 6.52 3.60 -12.21
CA LEU A 56 5.90 4.54 -11.29
C LEU A 56 6.30 5.97 -11.65
N HIS A 57 5.31 6.86 -11.73
CA HIS A 57 5.52 8.28 -12.00
C HIS A 57 5.05 9.12 -10.83
N TRP A 58 5.77 10.22 -10.56
CA TRP A 58 5.39 11.13 -9.49
C TRP A 58 4.03 11.77 -9.80
N ARG A 59 3.17 11.82 -8.78
CA ARG A 59 1.82 12.38 -8.89
C ARG A 59 1.76 13.88 -8.57
N GLY A 60 2.87 14.48 -8.13
CA GLY A 60 2.89 15.86 -7.61
C GLY A 60 2.49 15.96 -6.14
N ASP A 61 2.39 14.83 -5.43
CA ASP A 61 2.15 14.76 -3.99
C ASP A 61 3.12 13.77 -3.33
N HIS A 62 2.75 13.15 -2.21
CA HIS A 62 3.60 12.18 -1.53
C HIS A 62 3.54 10.78 -2.16
N SER A 63 3.12 10.63 -3.43
CA SER A 63 2.89 9.33 -4.06
C SER A 63 3.43 9.23 -5.48
N TRP A 64 3.81 8.01 -5.84
CA TRP A 64 4.18 7.59 -7.19
C TRP A 64 3.26 6.48 -7.62
N VAL A 65 2.72 6.56 -8.83
CA VAL A 65 1.65 5.68 -9.30
C VAL A 65 1.93 5.22 -10.73
N SER A 66 1.67 3.95 -11.03
CA SER A 66 1.83 3.39 -12.38
C SER A 66 0.57 3.60 -13.23
N GLU A 67 0.69 3.26 -14.51
CA GLU A 67 -0.50 2.97 -15.30
C GLU A 67 -1.28 1.75 -14.75
N SER A 68 -2.56 1.70 -15.09
CA SER A 68 -3.41 0.55 -14.76
C SER A 68 -3.12 -0.55 -15.77
N ASN A 69 -2.76 -1.73 -15.29
CA ASN A 69 -2.68 -2.94 -16.09
C ASN A 69 -3.69 -3.94 -15.54
N ASN A 70 -4.67 -4.36 -16.36
CA ASN A 70 -5.77 -5.25 -15.93
C ASN A 70 -6.51 -4.78 -14.67
N GLY A 71 -6.61 -3.47 -14.47
CA GLY A 71 -7.26 -2.86 -13.31
C GLY A 71 -6.39 -2.77 -12.06
N ILE A 72 -5.10 -3.09 -12.15
CA ILE A 72 -4.12 -3.06 -11.06
C ILE A 72 -3.13 -1.92 -11.31
N ARG A 73 -2.96 -1.02 -10.34
CA ARG A 73 -1.94 0.03 -10.35
C ARG A 73 -0.95 -0.20 -9.22
N LYS A 74 0.34 -0.13 -9.50
CA LYS A 74 1.40 -0.09 -8.50
C LYS A 74 1.47 1.30 -7.89
N ILE A 75 1.78 1.38 -6.59
CA ILE A 75 1.90 2.62 -5.84
C ILE A 75 3.06 2.52 -4.86
N VAL A 76 3.87 3.57 -4.80
CA VAL A 76 4.71 3.90 -3.65
C VAL A 76 4.16 5.18 -3.01
N HIS A 77 4.09 5.23 -1.70
CA HIS A 77 3.60 6.37 -0.94
C HIS A 77 4.52 6.69 0.24
N TYR A 78 4.81 7.99 0.39
CA TYR A 78 5.56 8.56 1.49
C TYR A 78 4.60 9.12 2.56
N GLY A 79 4.37 8.35 3.64
CA GLY A 79 3.53 8.79 4.75
C GLY A 79 4.27 9.76 5.68
N ARG A 80 3.61 10.82 6.13
CA ARG A 80 4.14 11.75 7.14
C ARG A 80 3.59 11.42 8.53
N PHE A 81 4.42 11.52 9.56
CA PHE A 81 3.96 11.37 10.94
C PHE A 81 3.33 12.68 11.42
N THR A 82 2.04 12.66 11.74
CA THR A 82 1.28 13.86 12.15
C THR A 82 1.75 14.47 13.47
N LYS A 83 2.16 13.65 14.44
CA LYS A 83 2.59 14.12 15.77
C LYS A 83 4.02 14.66 15.83
N SER A 84 4.92 14.15 14.99
CA SER A 84 6.32 14.56 14.99
C SER A 84 6.69 15.48 13.83
N GLY A 85 5.83 15.62 12.81
CA GLY A 85 5.85 16.62 11.73
C GLY A 85 7.03 16.54 10.74
N HIS A 86 8.16 16.03 11.22
CA HIS A 86 9.50 16.10 10.65
C HIS A 86 10.10 14.72 10.42
N ARG A 87 9.24 13.70 10.32
CA ARG A 87 9.60 12.34 9.96
C ARG A 87 8.51 11.76 9.06
N GLY A 88 8.89 10.77 8.27
CA GLY A 88 7.95 10.01 7.46
C GLY A 88 8.42 8.59 7.19
N TYR A 89 7.62 7.84 6.46
CA TYR A 89 7.85 6.43 6.17
C TYR A 89 7.46 6.07 4.74
N ILE A 90 8.11 5.05 4.20
CA ILE A 90 7.79 4.46 2.90
C ILE A 90 6.74 3.36 3.09
N SER A 91 5.78 3.36 2.19
CA SER A 91 4.80 2.31 2.02
C SER A 91 4.62 2.03 0.53
N TRP A 92 4.26 0.80 0.19
CA TRP A 92 4.05 0.42 -1.20
C TRP A 92 2.91 -0.58 -1.30
N GLY A 93 2.34 -0.69 -2.48
CA GLY A 93 1.36 -1.72 -2.77
C GLY A 93 0.62 -1.45 -4.07
N ILE A 94 -0.62 -1.91 -4.14
CA ILE A 94 -1.47 -1.78 -5.31
C ILE A 94 -2.77 -1.04 -5.01
N ALA A 95 -3.29 -0.36 -6.02
CA ALA A 95 -4.67 0.07 -6.12
C ALA A 95 -5.40 -0.78 -7.17
N LEU A 96 -6.70 -0.97 -6.93
CA LEU A 96 -7.60 -1.68 -7.82
C LEU A 96 -8.65 -0.71 -8.32
N ASP A 97 -8.75 -0.52 -9.64
CA ASP A 97 -9.58 0.52 -10.24
C ASP A 97 -11.10 0.27 -10.12
N PHE A 98 -11.47 -0.95 -9.75
CA PHE A 98 -12.86 -1.37 -9.53
C PHE A 98 -13.29 -1.30 -8.07
N VAL A 99 -12.36 -1.02 -7.14
CA VAL A 99 -12.68 -0.84 -5.72
C VAL A 99 -13.17 0.57 -5.47
N LEU A 100 -14.31 0.67 -4.79
CA LEU A 100 -14.87 1.92 -4.29
C LEU A 100 -14.43 2.15 -2.86
N ILE A 101 -14.05 3.37 -2.52
CA ILE A 101 -13.69 3.75 -1.15
C ILE A 101 -14.76 4.67 -0.56
N PRO A 102 -15.28 4.34 0.62
CA PRO A 102 -16.10 5.23 1.42
C PRO A 102 -15.36 6.51 1.83
N ILE A 103 -15.94 7.66 1.50
CA ILE A 103 -15.47 8.98 1.93
C ILE A 103 -16.69 9.76 2.39
N GLY A 104 -16.85 9.87 3.72
CA GLY A 104 -18.09 10.35 4.33
C GLY A 104 -19.28 9.51 3.86
N ASN A 105 -20.31 10.17 3.31
CA ASN A 105 -21.53 9.51 2.85
C ASN A 105 -21.48 9.12 1.35
N LYS A 106 -20.30 9.13 0.72
CA LYS A 106 -20.13 8.84 -0.71
C LYS A 106 -19.18 7.68 -0.94
N LEU A 107 -19.42 6.92 -2.01
CA LEU A 107 -18.48 5.94 -2.54
C LEU A 107 -17.72 6.55 -3.72
N ILE A 108 -16.38 6.54 -3.65
CA ILE A 108 -15.52 7.17 -4.65
C ILE A 108 -14.61 6.11 -5.29
N TYR A 109 -14.50 6.15 -6.62
CA TYR A 109 -13.57 5.30 -7.35
C TYR A 109 -12.16 5.87 -7.32
N ASN A 110 -11.19 5.03 -6.96
CA ASN A 110 -9.76 5.36 -7.04
C ASN A 110 -9.14 4.88 -8.36
N ARG A 111 -9.87 5.12 -9.47
CA ARG A 111 -9.54 4.66 -10.83
C ARG A 111 -8.34 5.37 -11.46
N THR A 112 -8.16 6.64 -11.10
CA THR A 112 -7.22 7.53 -11.79
C THR A 112 -5.91 7.61 -11.03
N LYS A 113 -4.82 7.98 -11.73
CA LYS A 113 -3.53 8.28 -11.07
C LYS A 113 -3.71 9.28 -9.92
N LYS A 114 -4.54 10.31 -10.13
CA LYS A 114 -4.82 11.39 -9.17
C LYS A 114 -5.48 10.91 -7.88
N THR A 115 -6.26 9.83 -7.94
CA THR A 115 -7.07 9.35 -6.80
C THR A 115 -6.60 7.99 -6.25
N ALA A 116 -5.63 7.34 -6.89
CA ALA A 116 -5.17 6.02 -6.47
C ALA A 116 -4.60 6.02 -5.04
N ILE A 117 -5.05 5.10 -4.20
CA ILE A 117 -4.51 4.87 -2.85
C ILE A 117 -4.16 3.39 -2.69
N ILE A 118 -3.25 3.06 -1.78
CA ILE A 118 -2.83 1.66 -1.61
C ILE A 118 -3.94 0.86 -0.91
N HIS A 119 -4.61 -0.02 -1.66
CA HIS A 119 -5.64 -0.95 -1.18
C HIS A 119 -5.02 -2.15 -0.46
N ILE A 120 -4.08 -2.82 -1.12
CA ILE A 120 -3.29 -3.93 -0.55
C ILE A 120 -1.82 -3.55 -0.67
N GLY A 121 -1.06 -3.73 0.41
CA GLY A 121 0.34 -3.31 0.40
C GLY A 121 1.07 -3.58 1.70
N GLU A 122 2.29 -3.09 1.76
CA GLU A 122 3.18 -3.21 2.89
C GLU A 122 3.61 -1.84 3.42
N TRP A 123 4.08 -1.87 4.66
CA TRP A 123 4.78 -0.77 5.31
C TRP A 123 6.22 -1.17 5.52
N ALA A 124 7.12 -0.21 5.45
CA ALA A 124 8.52 -0.41 5.79
C ALA A 124 8.71 -1.07 7.16
N ASP A 125 9.74 -1.89 7.28
CA ASP A 125 10.02 -2.63 8.52
C ASP A 125 10.34 -1.72 9.70
N GLY A 126 11.03 -0.61 9.42
CA GLY A 126 11.30 0.42 10.43
C GLY A 126 10.01 1.00 11.00
N TYR A 127 8.96 1.15 10.19
CA TYR A 127 7.66 1.61 10.66
C TYR A 127 6.88 0.49 11.35
N LEU A 128 6.83 -0.73 10.80
CA LEU A 128 6.10 -1.87 11.37
C LEU A 128 6.48 -2.20 12.82
N ARG A 129 7.72 -1.87 13.23
CA ARG A 129 8.18 -2.02 14.62
C ARG A 129 7.36 -1.24 15.65
N SER A 130 6.81 -0.07 15.30
CA SER A 130 6.02 0.74 16.26
C SER A 130 4.76 0.03 16.71
N PHE A 131 4.15 -0.78 15.84
CA PHE A 131 2.96 -1.58 16.16
C PHE A 131 3.25 -2.73 17.13
N ARG A 132 4.52 -3.07 17.32
CA ARG A 132 4.99 -4.12 18.25
C ARG A 132 5.58 -3.52 19.54
N GLY A 133 5.28 -2.26 19.83
CA GLY A 133 5.81 -1.53 21.00
C GLY A 133 7.33 -1.26 20.93
N LYS A 134 7.94 -1.38 19.75
CA LYS A 134 9.38 -1.14 19.54
C LYS A 134 9.62 0.20 18.87
N ASN A 135 10.78 0.80 19.14
CA ASN A 135 11.20 2.01 18.44
C ASN A 135 11.33 1.75 16.93
N MET A 136 10.91 2.74 16.13
CA MET A 136 11.20 2.82 14.70
C MET A 136 12.70 2.95 14.44
N ILE A 137 13.15 2.57 13.25
CA ILE A 137 14.56 2.66 12.83
C ILE A 137 14.65 3.62 11.65
N ASP A 138 15.39 4.72 11.79
CA ASP A 138 15.69 5.61 10.67
C ASP A 138 16.59 4.90 9.65
N GLY A 139 16.36 5.18 8.36
CA GLY A 139 17.05 4.53 7.25
C GLY A 139 16.52 3.13 6.89
N VAL A 140 15.54 2.59 7.61
CA VAL A 140 14.83 1.34 7.26
C VAL A 140 13.39 1.70 6.90
N GLY A 141 13.24 2.34 5.74
CA GLY A 141 11.97 2.90 5.25
C GLY A 141 11.31 3.95 6.16
N VAL A 142 12.06 4.52 7.12
CA VAL A 142 11.68 5.70 7.90
C VAL A 142 12.76 6.77 7.71
N ALA A 143 12.36 8.02 7.51
CA ALA A 143 13.26 9.14 7.24
C ALA A 143 12.94 10.36 8.10
N ALA A 144 13.93 11.24 8.24
CA ALA A 144 13.86 12.48 9.00
C ALA A 144 13.91 13.68 8.04
N HIS A 145 13.14 14.72 8.34
CA HIS A 145 12.95 15.89 7.48
C HIS A 145 13.72 17.09 8.02
N TYR A 146 15.04 16.97 8.21
CA TYR A 146 15.88 18.10 8.62
C TYR A 146 16.83 18.46 7.49
N SER A 147 16.94 19.75 7.17
CA SER A 147 17.62 20.28 5.98
C SER A 147 19.02 19.70 5.73
N GLN A 148 19.82 19.42 6.77
CA GLN A 148 21.18 18.91 6.59
C GLN A 148 21.25 17.40 6.30
N ILE A 149 20.17 16.66 6.54
CA ILE A 149 20.15 15.19 6.51
C ILE A 149 19.00 14.59 5.71
N ALA A 150 18.02 15.39 5.30
CA ALA A 150 16.76 14.89 4.73
C ALA A 150 17.00 14.04 3.48
N GLU A 151 17.75 14.56 2.51
CA GLU A 151 18.10 13.84 1.28
C GLU A 151 18.73 12.48 1.59
N LYS A 152 19.72 12.46 2.48
CA LYS A 152 20.41 11.23 2.90
C LYS A 152 19.45 10.25 3.56
N THR A 153 18.64 10.69 4.52
CA THR A 153 17.74 9.77 5.25
C THR A 153 16.61 9.27 4.36
N ILE A 154 16.09 10.10 3.46
CA ILE A 154 15.07 9.71 2.47
C ILE A 154 15.67 8.69 1.51
N ALA A 155 16.87 8.93 0.98
CA ALA A 155 17.57 7.98 0.10
C ALA A 155 17.75 6.63 0.79
N GLN A 156 18.30 6.62 2.01
CA GLN A 156 18.44 5.39 2.80
C GLN A 156 17.11 4.68 3.02
N ALA A 157 16.05 5.43 3.34
CA ALA A 157 14.74 4.85 3.59
C ALA A 157 14.17 4.13 2.36
N ILE A 158 14.26 4.71 1.16
CA ILE A 158 13.78 4.05 -0.05
C ILE A 158 14.72 2.91 -0.49
N ASP A 159 16.04 3.15 -0.45
CA ASP A 159 17.04 2.16 -0.89
C ASP A 159 16.96 0.86 -0.08
N GLY A 160 16.68 0.97 1.23
CA GLY A 160 16.50 -0.18 2.11
C GLY A 160 15.24 -1.02 1.86
N GLU A 161 14.27 -0.54 1.07
CA GLU A 161 13.01 -1.25 0.80
C GLU A 161 12.87 -1.69 -0.66
N LEU A 162 13.82 -1.30 -1.54
CA LEU A 162 13.74 -1.55 -2.99
C LEU A 162 13.57 -3.03 -3.36
N GLU A 163 14.29 -3.94 -2.69
CA GLU A 163 14.15 -5.39 -2.95
C GLU A 163 12.75 -5.89 -2.59
N ARG A 164 12.21 -5.43 -1.46
CA ARG A 164 10.87 -5.82 -0.99
C ARG A 164 9.77 -5.25 -1.88
N ILE A 165 9.96 -4.03 -2.38
CA ILE A 165 9.06 -3.42 -3.36
C ILE A 165 9.01 -4.29 -4.62
N THR A 166 10.16 -4.73 -5.14
CA THR A 166 10.24 -5.65 -6.29
C THR A 166 9.48 -6.95 -5.99
N THR A 167 9.85 -7.64 -4.91
CA THR A 167 9.24 -8.92 -4.53
C THR A 167 7.73 -8.80 -4.34
N PHE A 168 7.25 -7.72 -3.73
CA PHE A 168 5.82 -7.48 -3.58
C PHE A 168 5.13 -7.33 -4.93
N TYR A 169 5.68 -6.55 -5.86
CA TYR A 169 5.07 -6.34 -7.17
C TYR A 169 5.12 -7.56 -8.08
N ASP A 170 6.14 -8.39 -7.98
CA ASP A 170 6.23 -9.65 -8.71
C ASP A 170 5.17 -10.64 -8.21
N LYS A 171 4.91 -10.65 -6.89
CA LYS A 171 3.84 -11.43 -6.29
C LYS A 171 2.46 -10.86 -6.59
N ALA A 172 2.28 -9.55 -6.58
CA ALA A 172 0.97 -8.89 -6.78
C ALA A 172 0.66 -8.64 -8.26
N SER A 173 0.91 -9.64 -9.11
CA SER A 173 0.82 -9.53 -10.57
C SER A 173 -0.59 -9.75 -11.13
N ASP A 174 -1.43 -10.51 -10.43
CA ASP A 174 -2.81 -10.82 -10.81
C ASP A 174 -3.75 -10.93 -9.60
N LEU A 175 -5.06 -11.10 -9.87
CA LEU A 175 -6.07 -11.13 -8.82
C LEU A 175 -5.96 -12.34 -7.89
N GLU A 176 -5.50 -13.50 -8.38
CA GLU A 176 -5.36 -14.71 -7.56
C GLU A 176 -4.26 -14.53 -6.53
N ALA A 177 -3.11 -14.01 -6.96
CA ALA A 177 -2.01 -13.72 -6.06
C ALA A 177 -2.35 -12.59 -5.07
N ILE A 178 -3.14 -11.59 -5.52
CA ILE A 178 -3.64 -10.52 -4.63
C ILE A 178 -4.59 -11.06 -3.58
N ILE A 179 -5.46 -12.02 -3.92
CA ILE A 179 -6.34 -12.69 -2.95
C ILE A 179 -5.49 -13.35 -1.85
N GLU A 180 -4.42 -14.06 -2.23
CA GLU A 180 -3.56 -14.74 -1.26
C GLU A 180 -2.80 -13.74 -0.37
N ILE A 181 -2.34 -12.61 -0.93
CA ILE A 181 -1.79 -11.51 -0.12
C ILE A 181 -2.85 -11.00 0.87
N ALA A 182 -4.05 -10.65 0.41
CA ALA A 182 -5.10 -10.08 1.24
C ALA A 182 -5.56 -11.05 2.34
N LYS A 183 -5.75 -12.33 2.04
CA LYS A 183 -6.04 -13.37 3.04
C LYS A 183 -4.92 -13.48 4.07
N SER A 184 -3.66 -13.52 3.63
CA SER A 184 -2.52 -13.60 4.57
C SER A 184 -2.44 -12.38 5.50
N GLN A 185 -2.82 -11.20 5.00
CA GLN A 185 -2.87 -9.97 5.79
C GLN A 185 -4.05 -9.93 6.76
N LEU A 186 -5.17 -10.56 6.40
CA LEU A 186 -6.38 -10.67 7.20
C LEU A 186 -6.22 -11.68 8.35
N GLU A 187 -5.75 -12.88 8.03
CA GLU A 187 -5.73 -14.01 8.97
C GLU A 187 -4.52 -14.01 9.90
N ASN A 188 -3.48 -13.22 9.59
CA ASN A 188 -2.31 -13.12 10.46
C ASN A 188 -2.63 -12.23 11.69
N PRO A 189 -2.68 -12.80 12.91
CA PRO A 189 -3.02 -12.04 14.12
C PRO A 189 -1.97 -10.98 14.49
N PHE A 190 -0.76 -11.09 13.93
CA PHE A 190 0.34 -10.13 14.13
C PHE A 190 0.45 -9.10 13.00
N SER A 191 -0.43 -9.18 12.00
CA SER A 191 -0.52 -8.22 10.92
C SER A 191 -1.18 -6.94 11.43
N PRO A 192 -0.52 -5.78 11.38
CA PRO A 192 -1.20 -4.53 11.71
C PRO A 192 -2.25 -4.15 10.65
N PHE A 193 -2.26 -4.81 9.49
CA PHE A 193 -3.17 -4.54 8.39
C PHE A 193 -4.59 -5.03 8.64
N SER A 194 -4.80 -6.08 9.45
CA SER A 194 -6.12 -6.64 9.72
C SER A 194 -7.04 -5.65 10.48
N ASN A 195 -6.46 -4.78 11.32
CA ASN A 195 -7.22 -3.90 12.22
C ASN A 195 -6.93 -2.40 12.04
N MET A 196 -5.85 -2.01 11.37
CA MET A 196 -5.41 -0.60 11.33
C MET A 196 -5.33 0.00 9.93
N ARG A 197 -5.57 -0.81 8.89
CA ARG A 197 -5.58 -0.34 7.51
C ARG A 197 -7.00 -0.14 7.03
N PHE A 198 -7.26 1.02 6.45
CA PHE A 198 -8.43 1.25 5.63
C PHE A 198 -8.00 1.55 4.19
N PRO A 199 -8.64 0.94 3.17
CA PRO A 199 -9.59 -0.17 3.29
C PRO A 199 -8.95 -1.41 3.91
N SER A 200 -9.76 -2.21 4.62
CA SER A 200 -9.26 -3.46 5.21
C SER A 200 -9.07 -4.54 4.13
N PRO A 201 -8.23 -5.57 4.38
CA PRO A 201 -8.12 -6.70 3.47
C PRO A 201 -9.46 -7.41 3.21
N ALA A 202 -10.35 -7.51 4.22
CA ALA A 202 -11.67 -8.11 4.05
C ALA A 202 -12.53 -7.30 3.07
N TYR A 203 -12.51 -5.97 3.21
CA TYR A 203 -13.20 -5.08 2.28
C TYR A 203 -12.70 -5.25 0.84
N ILE A 204 -11.38 -5.34 0.65
CA ILE A 204 -10.81 -5.55 -0.68
C ILE A 204 -11.17 -6.91 -1.26
N LEU A 205 -11.13 -7.98 -0.46
CA LEU A 205 -11.53 -9.33 -0.88
C LEU A 205 -12.98 -9.33 -1.37
N ALA A 206 -13.88 -8.59 -0.72
CA ALA A 206 -15.26 -8.45 -1.19
C ALA A 206 -15.36 -7.96 -2.64
N PHE A 207 -14.62 -6.90 -2.99
CA PHE A 207 -14.61 -6.38 -4.35
C PHE A 207 -13.93 -7.31 -5.36
N ILE A 208 -12.88 -8.01 -4.96
CA ILE A 208 -12.21 -8.96 -5.86
C ILE A 208 -13.16 -10.13 -6.17
N TYR A 209 -13.79 -10.74 -5.17
CA TYR A 209 -14.73 -11.85 -5.41
C TYR A 209 -15.94 -11.41 -6.23
N ALA A 210 -16.47 -10.21 -5.99
CA ALA A 210 -17.50 -9.65 -6.84
C ALA A 210 -17.03 -9.49 -8.29
N LYS A 211 -15.80 -8.99 -8.53
CA LYS A 211 -15.23 -8.91 -9.89
C LYS A 211 -15.05 -10.27 -10.57
N LEU A 212 -14.86 -11.33 -9.81
CA LEU A 212 -14.79 -12.70 -10.32
C LEU A 212 -16.17 -13.33 -10.57
N GLY A 213 -17.24 -12.64 -10.15
CA GLY A 213 -18.64 -13.08 -10.27
C GLY A 213 -19.17 -13.84 -9.05
N ASP A 214 -18.40 -13.94 -7.97
CA ASP A 214 -18.78 -14.65 -6.74
C ASP A 214 -19.35 -13.66 -5.72
N ILE A 215 -20.64 -13.33 -5.88
CA ILE A 215 -21.32 -12.39 -5.00
C ILE A 215 -21.53 -12.93 -3.58
N GLN A 216 -21.65 -14.25 -3.44
CA GLN A 216 -21.89 -14.86 -2.14
C GLN A 216 -20.65 -14.72 -1.26
N LEU A 217 -19.47 -15.09 -1.79
CA LEU A 217 -18.21 -14.93 -1.08
C LEU A 217 -17.86 -13.45 -0.89
N ALA A 218 -18.17 -12.60 -1.86
CA ALA A 218 -18.01 -11.16 -1.73
C ALA A 218 -18.77 -10.60 -0.51
N THR A 219 -20.04 -10.98 -0.36
CA THR A 219 -20.89 -10.55 0.76
C THR A 219 -20.37 -11.10 2.09
N THR A 220 -19.90 -12.35 2.13
CA THR A 220 -19.28 -12.93 3.32
C THR A 220 -18.07 -12.12 3.79
N TYR A 221 -17.16 -11.73 2.88
CA TYR A 221 -16.01 -10.91 3.26
C TYR A 221 -16.39 -9.49 3.66
N LEU A 222 -17.41 -8.90 3.03
CA LEU A 222 -17.92 -7.58 3.45
C LEU A 222 -18.47 -7.61 4.88
N GLN A 223 -19.15 -8.70 5.28
CA GLN A 223 -19.62 -8.91 6.66
C GLN A 223 -18.50 -9.18 7.66
N ARG A 224 -17.32 -9.61 7.20
CA ARG A 224 -16.11 -9.73 8.04
C ARG A 224 -15.40 -8.39 8.23
N ASP A 225 -15.65 -7.40 7.38
CA ASP A 225 -15.09 -6.07 7.56
C ASP A 225 -15.72 -5.39 8.77
N ARG A 226 -14.90 -5.11 9.77
CA ARG A 226 -15.36 -4.58 11.07
C ARG A 226 -16.12 -3.26 10.93
N TRP A 227 -15.70 -2.39 10.01
CA TRP A 227 -16.31 -1.07 9.86
C TRP A 227 -17.66 -1.17 9.14
N MET A 228 -17.73 -1.97 8.07
CA MET A 228 -18.96 -2.22 7.33
C MET A 228 -20.01 -2.99 8.14
N SER A 229 -19.58 -3.82 9.09
CA SER A 229 -20.48 -4.56 9.98
C SER A 229 -20.97 -3.76 11.18
N ASP A 230 -20.53 -2.52 11.35
CA ASP A 230 -21.08 -1.63 12.36
C ASP A 230 -22.53 -1.22 11.98
N PRO A 231 -23.52 -1.37 12.88
CA PRO A 231 -24.89 -0.96 12.63
C PRO A 231 -25.05 0.49 12.18
N GLU A 232 -24.18 1.41 12.62
CA GLU A 232 -24.19 2.82 12.20
C GLU A 232 -23.89 2.99 10.70
N ASN A 233 -23.17 2.03 10.10
CA ASN A 233 -22.79 2.04 8.69
C ASN A 233 -23.77 1.26 7.79
N ARG A 234 -24.94 0.84 8.29
CA ARG A 234 -25.89 -0.01 7.55
C ARG A 234 -26.30 0.55 6.18
N ALA A 235 -26.55 1.86 6.09
CA ALA A 235 -26.93 2.49 4.82
C ALA A 235 -25.80 2.38 3.77
N LEU A 236 -24.57 2.55 4.22
CA LEU A 236 -23.40 2.41 3.37
C LEU A 236 -23.11 0.95 3.02
N PHE A 237 -23.32 0.02 3.95
CA PHE A 237 -23.23 -1.41 3.68
C PHE A 237 -24.15 -1.81 2.52
N ILE A 238 -25.42 -1.40 2.56
CA ILE A 238 -26.40 -1.66 1.49
C ILE A 238 -25.90 -1.11 0.15
N LEU A 239 -25.43 0.16 0.15
CA LEU A 239 -24.90 0.78 -1.05
C LEU A 239 -23.67 0.03 -1.61
N VAL A 240 -22.79 -0.48 -0.75
CA VAL A 240 -21.64 -1.27 -1.20
C VAL A 240 -22.11 -2.60 -1.78
N VAL A 241 -23.05 -3.30 -1.15
CA VAL A 241 -23.61 -4.56 -1.67
C VAL A 241 -24.22 -4.37 -3.06
N GLU A 242 -24.95 -3.28 -3.30
CA GLU A 242 -25.46 -2.95 -4.64
C GLU A 242 -24.33 -2.82 -5.68
N LYS A 243 -23.21 -2.20 -5.29
CA LYS A 243 -22.04 -2.06 -6.17
C LYS A 243 -21.31 -3.38 -6.40
N LEU A 244 -21.25 -4.26 -5.41
CA LEU A 244 -20.72 -5.62 -5.57
C LEU A 244 -21.58 -6.42 -6.56
N ASN A 245 -22.91 -6.34 -6.46
CA ASN A 245 -23.83 -6.99 -7.39
C ASN A 245 -23.66 -6.50 -8.83
N HIS A 246 -23.54 -5.19 -9.02
CA HIS A 246 -23.28 -4.61 -10.34
C HIS A 246 -21.98 -5.16 -10.94
N LEU A 247 -20.90 -5.18 -10.15
CA LEU A 247 -19.59 -5.67 -10.58
C LEU A 247 -19.63 -7.16 -10.95
N ALA A 248 -20.36 -7.99 -10.19
CA ALA A 248 -20.54 -9.41 -10.49
C ALA A 248 -21.35 -9.65 -11.77
N THR A 249 -22.37 -8.82 -12.01
CA THR A 249 -23.20 -8.89 -13.22
C THR A 249 -22.38 -8.57 -14.48
N GLU A 250 -21.56 -7.51 -14.43
CA GLU A 250 -20.65 -7.16 -15.53
C GLU A 250 -19.67 -8.30 -15.84
N ALA A 251 -19.14 -8.96 -14.81
CA ALA A 251 -18.23 -10.10 -14.98
C ALA A 251 -18.92 -11.28 -15.67
N HIS A 252 -20.17 -11.57 -15.32
CA HIS A 252 -20.97 -12.63 -15.95
C HIS A 252 -21.25 -12.33 -17.44
N GLN A 253 -21.67 -11.09 -17.76
CA GLN A 253 -21.93 -10.67 -19.15
C GLN A 253 -20.68 -10.75 -20.04
N LYS A 254 -19.50 -10.42 -19.50
CA LYS A 254 -18.23 -10.57 -20.23
C LYS A 254 -17.91 -12.04 -20.55
N LYS A 255 -18.17 -12.97 -19.63
CA LYS A 255 -17.97 -14.41 -19.87
C LYS A 255 -18.87 -14.92 -20.99
N LEU A 256 -20.15 -14.52 -21.00
CA LEU A 256 -21.11 -14.92 -22.05
C LEU A 256 -20.74 -14.39 -23.43
N THR A 257 -20.33 -13.13 -23.54
CA THR A 257 -19.95 -12.51 -24.82
C THR A 257 -18.66 -13.09 -25.41
N HIS A 258 -17.71 -13.54 -24.58
CA HIS A 258 -16.49 -14.21 -25.05
C HIS A 258 -16.72 -15.66 -25.51
N HIS A 259 -17.82 -16.30 -25.13
CA HIS A 259 -18.20 -17.63 -25.63
C HIS A 259 -19.00 -17.61 -26.93
N ILE A 260 -19.51 -16.44 -27.35
CA ILE A 260 -20.33 -16.31 -28.57
C ILE A 260 -19.50 -15.78 -29.75
N ALA A 261 -18.27 -15.30 -29.55
CA ALA A 261 -17.41 -14.87 -30.66
C ALA A 261 -17.08 -16.08 -31.59
N PRO A 262 -17.61 -16.12 -32.83
CA PRO A 262 -17.31 -17.23 -33.72
C PRO A 262 -15.83 -17.18 -34.09
N LYS A 263 -15.16 -18.33 -34.06
CA LYS A 263 -13.88 -18.50 -34.75
C LYS A 263 -14.12 -18.12 -36.20
N SER A 264 -13.69 -16.93 -36.62
CA SER A 264 -13.68 -16.61 -38.05
C SER A 264 -12.70 -17.57 -38.70
N ASN A 265 -13.22 -18.62 -39.33
CA ASN A 265 -12.47 -19.40 -40.28
C ASN A 265 -12.02 -18.43 -41.38
N ARG A 266 -10.78 -17.98 -41.29
CA ARG A 266 -10.08 -17.50 -42.48
C ARG A 266 -9.85 -18.73 -43.34
N LEU A 267 -10.72 -18.88 -44.33
CA LEU A 267 -10.39 -19.64 -45.53
C LEU A 267 -9.47 -18.74 -46.34
N ASP A 268 -8.17 -19.04 -46.27
CA ASP A 268 -7.21 -18.76 -47.34
C ASP A 268 -6.98 -20.08 -48.09
#